data_AF-A0A2Z6R5Q8-F1
#
_entry.id   AF-A0A2Z6R5Q8-F1
#
_cell.length_a   1.000
_cell.length_b   1.000
_cell.length_c   1.000
_cell.angle_alpha   90.00
_cell.angle_beta   90.00
_cell.angle_gamma   90.00
#
_symmetry.space_group_name_H-M   'P 1'
#
loop_
_entity.id
_entity.type
_entity.pdbx_description
1 polymer ?
#
loop_
_entity_poly.entity_id
_entity_poly.type
_entity_poly.pdbx_seq_one_letter_code
_entity_poly.pdbx_strand_id
1 'polypeptide(L)'
;MRERIASGEKNTKIPDSGEQFSYVVVNNGPRYKEDGTKSTRKGDYMEFVNIAKEQNMEIDIGYYLEQTVGMCARFINEDDMFQPPPSDKIMQIKDTDEREKRIDDYSQRKAKNWLNKYIKTLQ
;
A
#
# COMPACT_ATOMS: atom_id res chain seq x y z
N MET A 1 11.66 13.08 25.63
CA MET A 1 12.46 13.69 24.55
C MET A 1 13.87 13.13 24.66
N ARG A 2 14.19 12.05 23.93
CA ARG A 2 15.51 11.42 23.98
C ARG A 2 16.39 12.01 22.88
N GLU A 3 17.60 12.34 23.28
CA GLU A 3 18.66 13.01 22.56
C GLU A 3 18.87 12.42 21.15
N ARG A 4 18.64 13.24 20.13
CA ARG A 4 19.15 13.02 18.75
C ARG A 4 19.95 14.22 18.24
N ILE A 5 20.52 15.03 19.14
CA ILE A 5 21.37 16.16 18.76
C ILE A 5 22.65 16.14 19.59
N ALA A 6 23.49 15.13 19.37
CA ALA A 6 24.86 15.10 19.87
C ALA A 6 25.75 14.20 18.98
N SER A 7 25.68 14.38 17.67
CA SER A 7 26.79 14.05 16.77
C SER A 7 26.67 14.97 15.56
N GLY A 8 27.65 15.83 15.37
CA GLY A 8 27.67 16.87 14.34
C GLY A 8 27.44 16.35 12.92
N GLU A 9 26.90 17.24 12.09
CA GLU A 9 26.78 17.14 10.63
C GLU A 9 26.11 15.89 10.08
N LYS A 10 24.77 15.90 10.05
CA LYS A 10 24.04 15.18 9.01
C LYS A 10 23.02 16.11 8.37
N ASN A 11 23.26 16.41 7.10
CA ASN A 11 22.48 17.32 6.24
C ASN A 11 21.04 16.83 6.06
N THR A 12 20.19 17.09 7.05
CA THR A 12 18.75 17.00 6.87
C THR A 12 18.20 18.41 7.10
N LYS A 13 18.56 19.31 6.18
CA LYS A 13 17.94 20.63 6.10
C LYS A 13 16.44 20.40 6.06
N ILE A 14 15.69 21.07 6.95
CA ILE A 14 14.24 21.06 6.88
C ILE A 14 13.87 21.67 5.51
N PRO A 15 13.11 20.97 4.66
CA PRO A 15 12.71 21.49 3.37
C PRO A 15 11.98 22.82 3.54
N ASP A 16 12.30 23.79 2.69
CA ASP A 16 11.59 25.08 2.66
C ASP A 16 10.14 24.88 2.19
N SER A 17 9.28 25.85 2.47
CA SER A 17 7.89 25.79 2.00
C SER A 17 7.84 25.73 0.46
N GLY A 18 7.25 24.67 -0.08
CA GLY A 18 7.18 24.41 -1.53
C GLY A 18 8.38 23.64 -2.10
N GLU A 19 9.39 23.32 -1.29
CA GLU A 19 10.51 22.48 -1.71
C GLU A 19 10.07 21.01 -1.83
N GLN A 20 10.41 20.39 -2.96
CA GLN A 20 10.18 18.96 -3.17
C GLN A 20 11.27 18.14 -2.48
N PHE A 21 10.88 17.13 -1.71
CA PHE A 21 11.80 16.18 -1.10
C PHE A 21 11.34 14.74 -1.34
N SER A 22 12.29 13.80 -1.31
CA SER A 22 12.01 12.37 -1.47
C SER A 22 11.93 11.67 -0.12
N TYR A 23 10.94 10.79 0.04
CA TYR A 23 10.71 10.04 1.28
C TYR A 23 10.34 8.58 0.99
N VAL A 24 10.48 7.74 2.01
CA VAL A 24 10.01 6.34 2.04
C VAL A 24 9.22 6.06 3.31
N VAL A 25 8.34 5.07 3.27
CA VAL A 25 7.66 4.54 4.47
C VAL A 25 8.48 3.37 5.00
N VAL A 26 8.86 3.43 6.28
CA VAL A 26 9.74 2.44 6.94
C VAL A 26 8.98 1.59 7.96
N ASN A 27 9.41 0.34 8.15
CA ASN A 27 8.89 -0.60 9.14
C ASN A 27 9.24 -0.20 10.59
N ASN A 28 10.39 0.47 10.78
CA ASN A 28 10.98 0.57 12.10
C ASN A 28 10.42 1.68 12.99
N GLY A 29 9.66 1.23 13.99
CA GLY A 29 9.53 1.81 15.32
C GLY A 29 8.14 2.36 15.63
N PRO A 30 7.55 2.06 16.81
CA PRO A 30 6.33 2.73 17.24
C PRO A 30 6.60 4.22 17.36
N ARG A 31 6.12 5.00 16.39
CA ARG A 31 6.01 6.44 16.50
C ARG A 31 4.84 6.67 17.44
N TYR A 32 5.15 6.89 18.71
CA TYR A 32 4.13 7.12 19.71
C TYR A 32 3.58 8.54 19.55
N LYS A 33 2.26 8.67 19.65
CA LYS A 33 1.61 9.98 19.80
C LYS A 33 1.98 10.57 21.15
N GLU A 34 1.59 11.82 21.39
CA GLU A 34 1.80 12.52 22.66
C GLU A 34 1.23 11.76 23.87
N ASP A 35 0.16 10.99 23.67
CA ASP A 35 -0.49 10.15 24.68
C ASP A 35 0.20 8.80 24.94
N GLY A 36 1.32 8.50 24.27
CA GLY A 36 2.06 7.25 24.40
C GLY A 36 1.44 6.06 23.64
N THR A 37 0.40 6.27 22.82
CA THR A 37 -0.16 5.23 21.94
C THR A 37 0.59 5.14 20.63
N LYS A 38 0.68 3.94 20.03
CA LYS A 38 1.29 3.78 18.69
C LYS A 38 0.49 4.58 17.67
N SER A 39 1.17 5.34 16.82
CA SER A 39 0.51 6.00 15.71
C SER A 39 0.09 5.00 14.64
N THR A 40 -1.08 5.26 14.07
CA THR A 40 -1.62 4.58 12.88
C THR A 40 -1.45 5.41 11.61
N ARG A 41 -0.97 6.65 11.71
CA ARG A 41 -0.81 7.56 10.56
C ARG A 41 0.45 7.19 9.80
N LYS A 42 0.32 6.88 8.50
CA LYS A 42 1.46 6.54 7.63
C LYS A 42 2.49 7.67 7.53
N GLY A 43 2.06 8.93 7.62
CA GLY A 43 2.95 10.09 7.67
C GLY A 43 3.95 10.05 8.82
N ASP A 44 3.59 9.43 9.94
CA ASP A 44 4.51 9.29 11.06
C ASP A 44 5.60 8.25 10.76
N TYR A 45 5.40 7.34 9.80
CA TYR A 45 6.40 6.35 9.39
C TYR A 45 7.19 6.78 8.14
N MET A 46 7.03 8.03 7.69
CA MET A 46 7.81 8.59 6.59
C MET A 46 9.18 9.02 7.08
N GLU A 47 10.20 8.73 6.26
CA GLU A 47 11.58 9.14 6.50
C GLU A 47 12.23 9.58 5.19
N PHE A 48 13.22 10.49 5.27
CA PHE A 48 13.96 10.89 4.08
C PHE A 48 14.78 9.73 3.50
N VAL A 49 14.84 9.63 2.17
CA VAL A 49 15.51 8.51 1.47
C VAL A 49 16.98 8.36 1.87
N ASN A 50 17.71 9.46 2.00
CA ASN A 50 19.11 9.45 2.42
C ASN A 50 19.28 8.92 3.84
N ILE A 51 18.43 9.36 4.78
CA ILE A 51 18.45 8.91 6.17
C ILE A 51 18.13 7.43 6.26
N ALA A 52 17.06 6.98 5.59
CA ALA A 52 16.66 5.58 5.58
C ALA A 52 17.79 4.67 5.05
N LYS A 53 18.47 5.11 3.98
CA LYS A 53 19.62 4.40 3.41
C LYS A 53 20.83 4.38 4.36
N GLU A 54 21.21 5.53 4.93
CA GLU A 54 22.34 5.66 5.84
C GLU A 54 22.15 4.84 7.13
N GLN A 55 20.93 4.79 7.65
CA GLN A 55 20.59 4.07 8.87
C GLN A 55 20.17 2.62 8.61
N ASN A 56 20.23 2.16 7.35
CA ASN A 56 19.78 0.84 6.92
C ASN A 56 18.39 0.50 7.47
N MET A 57 17.46 1.46 7.39
CA MET A 57 16.09 1.31 7.87
C MET A 57 15.32 0.38 6.94
N GLU A 58 14.61 -0.56 7.53
CA GLU A 58 13.77 -1.47 6.79
C GLU A 58 12.57 -0.72 6.20
N ILE A 59 12.33 -0.87 4.89
CA ILE A 59 11.21 -0.23 4.17
C ILE A 59 9.96 -1.10 4.32
N ASP A 60 8.80 -0.47 4.53
CA ASP A 60 7.50 -1.16 4.53
C ASP A 60 7.10 -1.52 3.09
N ILE A 61 7.71 -2.58 2.54
CA ILE A 61 7.41 -3.08 1.19
C ILE A 61 5.92 -3.46 1.06
N GLY A 62 5.35 -4.01 2.14
CA GLY A 62 3.93 -4.36 2.20
C GLY A 62 3.01 -3.19 1.91
N TYR A 63 3.27 -2.03 2.52
CA TYR A 63 2.53 -0.80 2.27
C TYR A 63 2.50 -0.44 0.77
N TYR A 64 3.64 -0.51 0.09
CA TYR A 64 3.70 -0.19 -1.34
C TYR A 64 2.98 -1.24 -2.18
N LEU A 65 3.14 -2.53 -1.86
CA LEU A 65 2.43 -3.61 -2.56
C LEU A 65 0.91 -3.43 -2.44
N GLU A 66 0.40 -3.13 -1.24
CA GLU A 66 -1.03 -2.88 -1.00
C GLU A 66 -1.59 -1.76 -1.89
N GLN A 67 -0.83 -0.69 -2.14
CA GLN A 67 -1.27 0.40 -3.04
C GLN A 67 -1.39 -0.06 -4.50
N THR A 68 -0.57 -1.03 -4.92
CA THR A 68 -0.55 -1.52 -6.31
C THR A 68 -1.64 -2.55 -6.61
N VAL A 69 -2.25 -3.16 -5.60
CA VAL A 69 -3.20 -4.28 -5.76
C VAL A 69 -4.31 -3.98 -6.75
N GLY A 70 -4.92 -2.79 -6.69
CA GLY A 70 -6.02 -2.42 -7.58
C GLY A 70 -5.60 -2.39 -9.05
N MET A 71 -4.37 -1.92 -9.34
CA MET A 71 -3.81 -1.93 -10.69
C MET A 71 -3.48 -3.35 -11.12
N CYS A 72 -2.81 -4.13 -10.27
CA CYS A 72 -2.47 -5.52 -10.54
C CYS A 72 -3.70 -6.40 -10.82
N ALA A 73 -4.81 -6.17 -10.10
CA ALA A 73 -6.04 -6.91 -10.28
C ALA A 73 -6.60 -6.81 -11.71
N ARG A 74 -6.44 -5.66 -12.38
CA ARG A 74 -6.89 -5.43 -13.78
C ARG A 74 -6.10 -6.22 -14.81
N PHE A 75 -4.91 -6.72 -14.47
CA PHE A 75 -4.09 -7.50 -15.39
C PHE A 75 -4.41 -9.00 -15.33
N ILE A 76 -5.04 -9.46 -14.23
CA ILE A 76 -5.26 -10.88 -13.99
C ILE A 76 -6.75 -11.25 -13.92
N ASN A 77 -7.66 -10.27 -13.87
CA ASN A 77 -9.09 -10.51 -13.67
C ASN A 77 -9.74 -11.32 -14.80
N GLU A 78 -9.16 -11.40 -15.98
CA GLU A 78 -9.67 -12.25 -17.08
C GLU A 78 -9.46 -13.75 -16.84
N ASP A 79 -8.59 -14.15 -15.91
CA ASP A 79 -8.37 -15.56 -15.57
C ASP A 79 -9.67 -16.22 -15.06
N ASP A 80 -9.95 -17.43 -15.55
CA ASP A 80 -11.14 -18.23 -15.22
C ASP A 80 -11.36 -18.38 -13.70
N MET A 81 -10.29 -18.38 -12.90
CA MET A 81 -10.35 -18.45 -11.43
C MET A 81 -11.09 -17.25 -10.80
N PHE A 82 -11.10 -16.11 -11.48
CA PHE A 82 -11.74 -14.89 -11.01
C PHE A 82 -13.08 -14.63 -11.69
N GLN A 83 -13.40 -15.34 -12.78
CA GLN A 83 -14.67 -15.23 -13.47
C GLN A 83 -15.84 -15.79 -12.64
N PRO A 84 -17.05 -15.23 -12.79
CA PRO A 84 -18.22 -15.78 -12.13
C PRO A 84 -18.57 -17.16 -12.70
N PRO A 85 -19.02 -18.11 -11.86
CA PRO A 85 -19.39 -19.43 -12.35
C PRO A 85 -20.62 -19.35 -13.28
N PRO A 86 -20.81 -20.33 -14.19
CA PRO A 86 -21.96 -20.34 -15.09
C PRO A 86 -23.33 -20.31 -14.39
N SER A 87 -23.39 -20.82 -13.15
CA SER A 87 -24.59 -20.82 -12.31
C SER A 87 -24.85 -19.50 -11.56
N ASP A 88 -23.95 -18.52 -11.65
CA ASP A 88 -24.11 -17.23 -10.97
C ASP A 88 -25.32 -16.46 -11.53
N LYS A 89 -25.97 -15.67 -10.68
CA LYS A 89 -27.11 -14.83 -11.08
C LYS A 89 -26.69 -13.77 -12.12
N ILE A 90 -25.41 -13.37 -12.14
CA ILE A 90 -24.86 -12.45 -13.14
C ILE A 90 -25.08 -13.01 -14.56
N MET A 91 -24.93 -14.33 -14.74
CA MET A 91 -25.08 -14.97 -16.06
C MET A 91 -26.52 -14.95 -16.60
N GLN A 92 -27.50 -14.71 -15.73
CA GLN A 92 -28.92 -14.67 -16.09
C GLN A 92 -29.40 -13.27 -16.54
N ILE A 93 -28.52 -12.26 -16.46
CA ILE A 93 -28.84 -10.89 -16.88
C ILE A 93 -28.97 -10.85 -18.41
N LYS A 94 -30.12 -10.35 -18.88
CA LYS A 94 -30.45 -10.27 -20.31
C LYS A 94 -29.75 -9.12 -21.01
N ASP A 95 -29.64 -7.99 -20.32
CA ASP A 95 -28.93 -6.81 -20.82
C ASP A 95 -27.42 -7.12 -20.86
N THR A 96 -26.84 -7.12 -22.05
CA THR A 96 -25.46 -7.55 -22.27
C THR A 96 -24.47 -6.59 -21.63
N ASP A 97 -24.72 -5.29 -21.72
CA ASP A 97 -23.81 -4.27 -21.20
C ASP A 97 -23.80 -4.28 -19.68
N GLU A 98 -24.97 -4.42 -19.05
CA GLU A 98 -25.09 -4.59 -17.60
C GLU A 98 -24.46 -5.89 -17.13
N ARG A 99 -24.62 -6.98 -17.90
CA ARG A 99 -23.98 -8.25 -17.59
C ARG A 99 -22.47 -8.12 -17.58
N GLU A 100 -21.89 -7.55 -18.64
CA GLU A 100 -20.44 -7.37 -18.78
C GLU A 100 -19.86 -6.49 -17.67
N LYS A 101 -20.51 -5.37 -17.34
CA LYS A 101 -20.11 -4.51 -16.21
C LYS A 101 -20.06 -5.28 -14.89
N ARG A 102 -21.08 -6.10 -14.61
CA ARG A 102 -21.11 -6.90 -13.39
C ARG A 102 -20.11 -8.03 -13.37
N ILE A 103 -19.78 -8.61 -14.53
CA ILE A 103 -18.70 -9.60 -14.66
C ILE A 103 -17.37 -8.93 -14.35
N ASP A 104 -17.05 -7.78 -14.95
CA ASP A 104 -15.81 -7.07 -14.67
C ASP A 104 -15.68 -6.69 -13.18
N ASP A 105 -16.74 -6.11 -12.59
CA ASP A 105 -16.78 -5.76 -11.16
C ASP A 105 -16.63 -6.98 -10.24
N TYR A 106 -17.17 -8.15 -10.65
CA TYR A 106 -16.99 -9.41 -9.94
C TYR A 106 -15.53 -9.86 -10.01
N SER A 107 -15.00 -9.98 -11.22
CA SER A 107 -13.67 -10.54 -11.46
C SER A 107 -12.56 -9.68 -10.88
N GLN A 108 -12.66 -8.36 -11.04
CA GLN A 108 -11.68 -7.41 -10.50
C GLN A 108 -11.65 -7.44 -8.97
N ARG A 109 -12.80 -7.59 -8.32
CA ARG A 109 -12.91 -7.76 -6.85
C ARG A 109 -12.38 -9.11 -6.38
N LYS A 110 -12.63 -10.18 -7.12
CA LYS A 110 -12.08 -11.53 -6.85
C LYS A 110 -10.55 -11.52 -6.94
N ALA A 111 -10.00 -10.97 -8.02
CA ALA A 111 -8.57 -10.81 -8.23
C ALA A 111 -7.93 -9.94 -7.14
N LYS A 112 -8.51 -8.78 -6.82
CA LYS A 112 -8.06 -7.90 -5.72
C LYS A 112 -8.00 -8.63 -4.38
N ASN A 113 -9.05 -9.39 -4.05
CA ASN A 113 -9.10 -10.15 -2.80
C ASN A 113 -8.06 -11.27 -2.75
N TRP A 114 -7.80 -11.94 -3.88
CA TRP A 114 -6.77 -12.95 -4.00
C TRP A 114 -5.37 -12.35 -3.80
N LEU A 115 -5.06 -11.25 -4.49
CA LEU A 115 -3.80 -10.52 -4.35
C LEU A 115 -3.56 -10.02 -2.92
N ASN A 116 -4.60 -9.47 -2.28
CA ASN A 116 -4.51 -9.06 -0.86
C ASN A 116 -4.17 -10.24 0.06
N LYS A 117 -4.73 -11.43 -0.19
CA LYS A 117 -4.40 -12.63 0.58
C LYS A 117 -2.97 -13.08 0.30
N TYR A 118 -2.55 -13.08 -0.96
CA TYR A 118 -1.20 -13.43 -1.37
C TYR A 118 -0.15 -12.53 -0.72
N ILE A 119 -0.33 -11.19 -0.76
CA ILE A 119 0.59 -10.24 -0.13
C ILE A 119 0.73 -10.50 1.38
N LYS A 120 -0.38 -10.78 2.08
CA LYS A 120 -0.35 -11.13 3.51
C LYS A 120 0.41 -12.41 3.83
N THR A 121 0.60 -13.31 2.85
CA THR A 121 1.44 -14.51 3.04
C THR A 121 2.93 -14.24 2.80
N LEU A 122 3.28 -13.08 2.23
CA LEU A 122 4.67 -12.65 2.01
C LEU A 122 5.24 -11.82 3.17
N GLN A 123 4.40 -11.42 4.12
CA GLN A 123 4.74 -10.64 5.32
C GLN A 123 4.82 -11.55 6.54
#